data_AF-A0A367Y296-F1
#
_entry.id   AF-A0A367Y296-F1
#
_cell.length_a   1.000
_cell.length_b   1.000
_cell.length_c   1.000
_cell.angle_alpha   90.00
_cell.angle_beta   90.00
_cell.angle_gamma   90.00
#
_symmetry.space_group_name_H-M   'P 1'
#
loop_
_entity.id
_entity.type
_entity.pdbx_description
1 polymer ?
#
loop_
_entity_poly.entity_id
_entity_poly.type
_entity_poly.pdbx_seq_one_letter_code
_entity_poly.pdbx_strand_id
1 'polypeptide(L)'
;MSNRHYYQHHHKVSLPSHFINVNFKFIVDQIRQEDPNIPIDTEDIIRVIGRGSCPICLTDEPIAPRMIASCGHIVCLKCILALLASAAESSATAYCPICLSVIPKHKHNFIPVLINYMDENVKVGDEVTLQLMSRQLGQMFALPYDIAKLTHHAKFPSMEIFPYLRVYKGDLNYALELYELEKTKLLQAYEEEKLIYGDDYKLVAEALCYIDNEMDKWKRKFAIEPSHGHGPHSPSQHSNNNNQQPPHEFFFFQTAFNNNTTIYTLNTFDMKVLKSNYHSYSNLPSTLAAKIESIRYEELTPETVRGKFKYLGHLPVGTQIAFLEMKWNNSQFINHETWEMFKEDLIKRSKKTKKRFNKEERDRKRAMDEEERKNRDFFKRENGHNNDEDGDDSLGHGVGSLRIVDLRDLPALSEQPQAAETEGEFQTTIWGTRIPKTKNDPVSNADNQYDMEAAEMIRKAKEEMAKQENGGNNANSKKKKKKKLVLLST
;
A
#
# COMPACT_ATOMS: atom_id res chain seq x y z
N MET A 1 11.50 24.82 33.41
CA MET A 1 10.91 23.47 33.50
C MET A 1 9.67 23.41 32.63
N SER A 2 9.79 22.83 31.42
CA SER A 2 8.72 22.11 30.69
C SER A 2 9.28 21.73 29.32
N ASN A 3 9.96 20.58 29.27
CA ASN A 3 10.35 19.94 28.02
C ASN A 3 9.09 19.36 27.37
N ARG A 4 8.49 20.10 26.44
CA ARG A 4 7.56 19.52 25.46
C ARG A 4 8.38 18.69 24.48
N HIS A 5 8.50 17.39 24.74
CA HIS A 5 8.92 16.43 23.72
C HIS A 5 7.79 16.30 22.69
N TYR A 6 7.84 17.16 21.68
CA TYR A 6 7.11 16.92 20.44
C TYR A 6 7.74 15.68 19.81
N TYR A 7 7.02 14.55 19.82
CA TYR A 7 7.35 13.40 19.00
C TYR A 7 7.09 13.78 17.54
N GLN A 8 8.01 14.54 16.97
CA GLN A 8 8.09 14.75 15.54
C GLN A 8 8.77 13.51 14.98
N HIS A 9 7.96 12.51 14.61
CA HIS A 9 8.39 11.49 13.67
C HIS A 9 8.76 12.21 12.37
N HIS A 10 9.99 12.71 12.30
CA HIS A 10 10.62 13.02 11.04
C HIS A 10 10.73 11.68 10.30
N HIS A 11 9.74 11.37 9.46
CA HIS A 11 9.94 10.46 8.36
C HIS A 11 11.16 10.99 7.60
N LYS A 12 12.32 10.37 7.80
CA LYS A 12 13.48 10.61 6.94
C LYS A 12 12.97 10.32 5.54
N VAL A 13 12.88 11.35 4.69
CA VAL A 13 12.50 11.17 3.29
C VAL A 13 13.56 10.24 2.72
N SER A 14 13.16 8.99 2.52
CA SER A 14 14.04 7.99 1.96
C SER A 14 14.43 8.43 0.56
N LEU A 15 15.71 8.29 0.20
CA LEU A 15 16.14 8.56 -1.17
C LEU A 15 15.28 7.70 -2.12
N PRO A 16 14.84 8.22 -3.28
CA PRO A 16 13.95 7.47 -4.14
C PRO A 16 14.50 6.10 -4.57
N SER A 17 15.82 5.99 -4.73
CA SER A 17 16.49 4.71 -5.03
C SER A 17 16.34 3.69 -3.90
N HIS A 18 16.39 4.12 -2.63
CA HIS A 18 16.16 3.24 -1.50
C HIS A 18 14.68 2.82 -1.41
N PHE A 19 13.76 3.76 -1.65
CA PHE A 19 12.33 3.44 -1.71
C PHE A 19 12.04 2.36 -2.78
N ILE A 20 12.59 2.51 -3.99
CA ILE A 20 12.46 1.52 -5.06
C ILE A 20 13.04 0.17 -4.60
N ASN A 21 14.25 0.20 -4.03
CA ASN A 21 14.93 -1.00 -3.56
C ASN A 21 14.04 -1.78 -2.56
N VAL A 22 13.44 -1.10 -1.58
CA VAL A 22 12.64 -1.76 -0.54
C VAL A 22 11.28 -2.26 -1.02
N ASN A 23 10.58 -1.50 -1.86
CA ASN A 23 9.14 -1.72 -2.10
C ASN A 23 8.82 -2.48 -3.39
N PHE A 24 9.82 -2.77 -4.22
CA PHE A 24 9.65 -3.51 -5.47
C PHE A 24 10.37 -4.86 -5.43
N LYS A 25 9.80 -5.82 -6.15
CA LYS A 25 10.53 -7.05 -6.54
C LYS A 25 11.06 -6.87 -7.95
N PHE A 26 12.16 -7.53 -8.26
CA PHE A 26 12.92 -7.30 -9.49
C PHE A 26 13.05 -8.59 -10.29
N ILE A 27 12.80 -8.52 -11.58
CA ILE A 27 13.16 -9.55 -12.54
C ILE A 27 14.33 -8.99 -13.33
N VAL A 28 15.47 -9.65 -13.20
CA VAL A 28 16.74 -9.14 -13.71
C VAL A 28 17.43 -10.21 -14.54
N ASP A 29 18.24 -9.77 -15.49
CA ASP A 29 19.10 -10.64 -16.29
C ASP A 29 20.21 -11.25 -15.42
N GLN A 30 20.93 -10.38 -14.72
CA GLN A 30 22.07 -10.72 -13.86
C GLN A 30 22.03 -9.92 -12.56
N ILE A 31 22.61 -10.50 -11.51
CA ILE A 31 22.82 -9.81 -10.22
C ILE A 31 24.31 -9.63 -10.04
N ARG A 32 24.71 -8.37 -9.83
CA ARG A 32 26.11 -8.00 -9.56
C ARG A 32 26.32 -7.59 -8.11
N GLN A 33 25.24 -7.33 -7.37
CA GLN A 33 25.26 -6.83 -6.00
C GLN A 33 25.20 -7.99 -4.99
N GLU A 34 26.17 -8.02 -4.06
CA GLU A 34 26.18 -8.98 -2.95
C GLU A 34 25.47 -8.47 -1.68
N ASP A 35 25.19 -7.17 -1.60
CA ASP A 35 24.51 -6.53 -0.47
C ASP A 35 23.07 -6.13 -0.87
N PRO A 36 22.03 -6.57 -0.13
CA PRO A 36 20.64 -6.28 -0.48
C PRO A 36 20.27 -4.80 -0.37
N ASN A 37 21.07 -4.00 0.33
CA ASN A 37 20.85 -2.57 0.53
C ASN A 37 21.29 -1.71 -0.67
N ILE A 38 22.12 -2.28 -1.56
CA ILE A 38 22.56 -1.59 -2.77
C ILE A 38 21.47 -1.74 -3.83
N PRO A 39 20.94 -0.62 -4.38
CA PRO A 39 19.98 -0.68 -5.47
C PRO A 39 20.53 -1.41 -6.69
N ILE A 40 19.66 -2.17 -7.35
CA ILE A 40 19.99 -2.85 -8.61
C ILE A 40 20.09 -1.81 -9.73
N ASP A 41 21.05 -1.99 -10.63
CA ASP A 41 21.20 -1.13 -11.79
C ASP A 41 20.01 -1.27 -12.74
N THR A 42 19.49 -0.15 -13.19
CA THR A 42 18.32 -0.05 -14.07
C THR A 42 18.52 -0.76 -15.40
N GLU A 43 19.76 -0.91 -15.86
CA GLU A 43 20.10 -1.62 -17.11
C GLU A 43 20.00 -3.14 -16.99
N ASP A 44 20.05 -3.67 -15.77
CA ASP A 44 19.93 -5.10 -15.49
C ASP A 44 18.49 -5.53 -15.18
N ILE A 45 17.60 -4.57 -14.93
CA ILE A 45 16.19 -4.83 -14.60
C ILE A 45 15.37 -4.99 -15.89
N ILE A 46 14.90 -6.22 -16.14
CA ILE A 46 13.97 -6.53 -17.22
C ILE A 46 12.56 -6.01 -16.86
N ARG A 47 12.14 -6.23 -15.62
CA ARG A 47 10.81 -5.86 -15.12
C ARG A 47 10.80 -5.72 -13.61
N VAL A 48 9.95 -4.85 -13.07
CA VAL A 48 9.65 -4.79 -11.64
C VAL A 48 8.26 -5.30 -11.32
N ILE A 49 8.06 -5.88 -10.16
CA ILE A 49 6.75 -6.23 -9.62
C ILE A 49 6.45 -5.22 -8.52
N GLY A 50 5.30 -4.57 -8.64
CA GLY A 50 4.90 -3.51 -7.71
C GLY A 50 3.39 -3.32 -7.71
N ARG A 51 2.96 -2.22 -7.08
CA ARG A 51 1.56 -1.82 -6.98
C ARG A 51 1.41 -0.37 -7.38
N GLY A 52 0.29 -0.05 -8.03
CA GLY A 52 -0.08 1.32 -8.37
C GLY A 52 -0.99 1.38 -9.59
N SER A 53 -1.74 2.47 -9.68
CA SER A 53 -2.49 2.87 -10.86
C SER A 53 -1.76 4.03 -11.55
N CYS A 54 -2.14 4.33 -12.79
CA CYS A 54 -1.55 5.45 -13.49
C CYS A 54 -2.20 6.77 -13.04
N PRO A 55 -1.44 7.76 -12.51
CA PRO A 55 -1.98 9.05 -12.08
C PRO A 55 -2.41 9.96 -13.24
N ILE A 56 -2.08 9.60 -14.48
CA ILE A 56 -2.37 10.43 -15.66
C ILE A 56 -3.71 10.04 -16.27
N CYS A 57 -3.90 8.76 -16.61
CA CYS A 57 -5.17 8.28 -17.16
C CYS A 57 -6.18 7.84 -16.08
N LEU A 58 -5.75 7.72 -14.82
CA LEU A 58 -6.58 7.33 -13.67
C LEU A 58 -7.25 5.96 -13.81
N THR A 59 -6.76 5.13 -14.74
CA THR A 59 -7.23 3.75 -14.91
C THR A 59 -6.66 2.86 -13.82
N ASP A 60 -7.52 2.06 -13.21
CA ASP A 60 -7.13 1.08 -12.20
C ASP A 60 -6.24 -0.03 -12.78
N GLU A 61 -6.43 -0.35 -14.06
CA GLU A 61 -5.62 -1.30 -14.81
C GLU A 61 -4.75 -0.59 -15.86
N PRO A 62 -3.54 -0.12 -15.51
CA PRO A 62 -2.67 0.57 -16.46
C PRO A 62 -2.16 -0.36 -17.55
N ILE A 63 -2.23 0.09 -18.80
CA ILE A 63 -1.75 -0.63 -19.99
C ILE A 63 -0.27 -0.31 -20.21
N ALA A 64 0.54 -1.37 -20.40
CA ALA A 64 2.00 -1.29 -20.51
C ALA A 64 2.62 -0.34 -19.45
N PRO A 65 2.41 -0.62 -18.15
CA PRO A 65 2.86 0.26 -17.08
C PRO A 65 4.38 0.34 -17.04
N ARG A 66 4.87 1.53 -16.71
CA ARG A 66 6.28 1.90 -16.63
C ARG A 66 6.55 2.58 -15.29
N MET A 67 7.57 2.12 -14.59
CA MET A 67 8.12 2.80 -13.44
C MET A 67 9.17 3.81 -13.89
N ILE A 68 9.02 5.06 -13.47
CA ILE A 68 10.02 6.11 -13.67
C ILE A 68 11.20 5.81 -12.74
N ALA A 69 12.35 5.42 -13.30
CA ALA A 69 13.48 4.94 -12.50
C ALA A 69 14.05 5.98 -11.52
N SER A 70 13.85 7.28 -11.75
CA SER A 70 14.33 8.34 -10.86
C SER A 70 13.51 8.50 -9.58
N CYS A 71 12.24 8.05 -9.55
CA CYS A 71 11.36 8.26 -8.41
C CYS A 71 10.47 7.07 -7.99
N GLY A 72 10.35 6.03 -8.83
CA GLY A 72 9.56 4.83 -8.53
C GLY A 72 8.06 4.95 -8.83
N HIS A 73 7.59 6.10 -9.32
CA HIS A 73 6.19 6.28 -9.70
C HIS A 73 5.85 5.52 -10.99
N ILE A 74 4.66 4.94 -11.01
CA ILE A 74 4.17 4.08 -12.10
C ILE A 74 3.20 4.88 -12.97
N VAL A 75 3.40 4.83 -14.29
CA VAL A 75 2.56 5.49 -15.31
C VAL A 75 2.43 4.58 -16.54
N CYS A 76 1.35 4.66 -17.31
CA CYS A 76 1.24 3.94 -18.58
C CYS A 76 2.31 4.42 -19.58
N LEU A 77 2.74 3.53 -20.48
CA LEU A 77 3.68 3.89 -21.55
C LEU A 77 3.13 5.04 -22.43
N LYS A 78 1.87 4.93 -22.88
CA LYS A 78 1.22 6.00 -23.67
C LYS A 78 1.23 7.34 -22.92
N CYS A 79 0.92 7.32 -21.62
CA CYS A 79 0.85 8.52 -20.79
C CYS A 79 2.21 9.18 -20.58
N ILE A 80 3.28 8.40 -20.39
CA ILE A 80 4.61 9.00 -20.23
C ILE A 80 5.15 9.56 -21.54
N LEU A 81 4.88 8.90 -22.68
CA LEU A 81 5.24 9.43 -24.00
C LEU A 81 4.50 10.76 -24.28
N ALA A 82 3.20 10.80 -24.01
CA ALA A 82 2.42 12.04 -24.12
C ALA A 82 2.95 13.16 -23.21
N LEU A 83 3.34 12.83 -21.98
CA LEU A 83 3.97 13.77 -21.04
C LEU A 83 5.29 14.32 -21.61
N LEU A 84 6.16 13.45 -22.15
CA LEU A 84 7.43 13.87 -22.76
C LEU A 84 7.21 14.75 -24.00
N ALA A 85 6.21 14.44 -24.82
CA ALA A 85 5.84 15.21 -26.00
C ALA A 85 5.26 16.59 -25.64
N SER A 86 4.49 16.69 -24.55
CA SER A 86 3.91 17.96 -24.08
C SER A 86 4.93 18.92 -23.46
N ALA A 87 6.04 18.39 -22.94
CA ALA A 87 7.09 19.23 -22.37
C ALA A 87 7.74 20.06 -23.48
N ALA A 88 7.91 21.37 -23.26
CA ALA A 88 8.43 22.31 -24.25
C ALA A 88 9.58 21.72 -25.09
N GLU A 89 9.55 21.93 -26.40
CA GLU A 89 10.52 21.35 -27.34
C GLU A 89 11.97 21.74 -26.99
N SER A 90 12.17 22.94 -26.44
CA SER A 90 13.46 23.44 -25.96
C SER A 90 13.90 22.85 -24.61
N SER A 91 13.00 22.20 -23.86
CA SER A 91 13.31 21.57 -22.58
C SER A 91 13.74 20.12 -22.79
N ALA A 92 14.99 19.82 -22.45
CA ALA A 92 15.54 18.46 -22.45
C ALA A 92 14.97 17.58 -21.31
N THR A 93 14.11 18.14 -20.46
CA THR A 93 13.58 17.49 -19.25
C THR A 93 12.06 17.64 -19.16
N ALA A 94 11.42 16.58 -18.66
CA ALA A 94 10.05 16.60 -18.14
C ALA A 94 10.07 16.36 -16.63
N TYR A 95 8.90 16.41 -15.98
CA TYR A 95 8.78 16.24 -14.53
C TYR A 95 7.72 15.19 -14.21
N CYS A 96 7.99 14.37 -13.19
CA CYS A 96 7.01 13.42 -12.68
C CYS A 96 5.79 14.16 -12.13
N PRO A 97 4.55 13.79 -12.52
CA PRO A 97 3.34 14.48 -12.07
C PRO A 97 3.04 14.29 -10.57
N ILE A 98 3.64 13.30 -9.91
CA ILE A 98 3.40 13.03 -8.48
C ILE A 98 4.41 13.76 -7.60
N CYS A 99 5.70 13.66 -7.90
CA CYS A 99 6.77 14.14 -7.01
C CYS A 99 7.69 15.19 -7.64
N LEU A 100 7.41 15.62 -8.87
CA LEU A 100 8.20 16.61 -9.62
C LEU A 100 9.68 16.24 -9.80
N SER A 101 10.04 14.96 -9.64
CA SER A 101 11.38 14.49 -9.97
C SER A 101 11.65 14.64 -11.47
N VAL A 102 12.89 15.01 -11.79
CA VAL A 102 13.33 15.25 -13.17
C VAL A 102 13.31 13.93 -13.96
N ILE A 103 12.76 14.01 -15.18
CA ILE A 103 12.74 12.94 -16.18
C ILE A 103 13.51 13.44 -17.40
N PRO A 104 14.78 13.02 -17.61
CA PRO A 104 15.53 13.38 -18.81
C PRO A 104 14.92 12.70 -20.04
N LYS A 105 14.52 13.48 -21.06
CA LYS A 105 13.84 12.96 -22.26
C LYS A 105 14.66 11.88 -22.96
N HIS A 106 15.98 12.10 -23.11
CA HIS A 106 16.87 11.21 -23.87
C HIS A 106 17.26 9.91 -23.16
N LYS A 107 17.06 9.80 -21.84
CA LYS A 107 17.49 8.60 -21.11
C LYS A 107 16.53 7.44 -21.27
N HIS A 108 15.22 7.70 -21.42
CA HIS A 108 14.19 6.66 -21.53
C HIS A 108 14.31 5.55 -20.45
N ASN A 109 14.70 5.91 -19.22
CA ASN A 109 14.85 4.95 -18.11
C ASN A 109 13.48 4.61 -17.49
N PHE A 110 12.65 3.92 -18.26
CA PHE A 110 11.30 3.51 -17.89
C PHE A 110 11.21 1.99 -17.82
N ILE A 111 11.06 1.48 -16.61
CA ILE A 111 11.15 0.03 -16.38
C ILE A 111 9.74 -0.58 -16.45
N PRO A 112 9.51 -1.65 -17.24
CA PRO A 112 8.22 -2.33 -17.28
C PRO A 112 7.77 -2.81 -15.90
N VAL A 113 6.47 -2.73 -15.61
CA VAL A 113 5.91 -3.13 -14.33
C VAL A 113 4.95 -4.31 -14.49
N LEU A 114 5.02 -5.28 -13.59
CA LEU A 114 3.94 -6.22 -13.31
C LEU A 114 3.16 -5.68 -12.14
N ILE A 115 1.93 -5.21 -12.40
CA ILE A 115 1.05 -4.77 -11.31
C ILE A 115 0.50 -6.00 -10.62
N ASN A 116 0.80 -6.12 -9.33
CA ASN A 116 0.19 -7.10 -8.47
C ASN A 116 -1.03 -6.46 -7.79
N TYR A 117 -2.23 -6.85 -8.23
CA TYR A 117 -3.49 -6.36 -7.64
C TYR A 117 -3.88 -7.11 -6.35
N MET A 118 -3.20 -8.22 -6.05
CA MET A 118 -3.47 -9.06 -4.89
C MET A 118 -2.34 -8.92 -3.87
N ASP A 119 -2.47 -7.97 -2.94
CA ASP A 119 -1.70 -7.99 -1.70
C ASP A 119 -2.51 -8.78 -0.67
N GLU A 120 -2.17 -10.05 -0.51
CA GLU A 120 -2.75 -10.86 0.55
C GLU A 120 -2.29 -10.30 1.89
N ASN A 121 -3.25 -9.80 2.67
CA ASN A 121 -3.03 -9.29 4.01
C ASN A 121 -3.78 -10.19 4.99
N VAL A 122 -3.08 -10.61 6.02
CA VAL A 122 -3.64 -11.49 7.05
C VAL A 122 -4.09 -10.69 8.25
N LYS A 123 -5.19 -11.11 8.84
CA LYS A 123 -5.78 -10.48 10.02
C LYS A 123 -5.59 -11.37 11.23
N VAL A 124 -5.69 -10.75 12.40
CA VAL A 124 -5.71 -11.49 13.67
C VAL A 124 -6.91 -12.42 13.67
N GLY A 125 -6.66 -13.71 13.91
CA GLY A 125 -7.67 -14.75 13.93
C GLY A 125 -7.75 -15.60 12.65
N ASP A 126 -7.07 -15.20 11.58
CA ASP A 126 -6.99 -16.00 10.35
C ASP A 126 -6.10 -17.23 10.56
N GLU A 127 -6.38 -18.29 9.81
CA GLU A 127 -5.51 -19.46 9.71
C GLU A 127 -4.57 -19.27 8.51
N VAL A 128 -3.26 -19.39 8.75
CA VAL A 128 -2.25 -19.13 7.73
C VAL A 128 -1.29 -20.30 7.59
N THR A 129 -0.85 -20.50 6.36
CA THR A 129 0.16 -21.48 6.00
C THR A 129 1.52 -20.81 5.87
N LEU A 130 2.47 -21.27 6.67
CA LEU A 130 3.84 -20.81 6.71
C LEU A 130 4.77 -21.86 6.10
N GLN A 131 5.68 -21.42 5.25
CA GLN A 131 6.73 -22.22 4.66
C GLN A 131 8.02 -22.09 5.47
N LEU A 132 8.68 -23.21 5.75
CA LEU A 132 10.02 -23.25 6.33
C LEU A 132 11.03 -22.79 5.27
N MET A 133 11.71 -21.70 5.57
CA MET A 133 12.75 -21.08 4.77
C MET A 133 14.12 -21.39 5.38
N SER A 134 15.11 -21.50 4.52
CA SER A 134 16.51 -21.59 4.90
C SER A 134 17.38 -20.58 4.16
N ARG A 135 18.40 -20.06 4.86
CA ARG A 135 19.40 -19.13 4.33
C ARG A 135 20.76 -19.39 4.95
N GLN A 136 21.80 -19.43 4.13
CA GLN A 136 23.19 -19.46 4.61
C GLN A 136 23.71 -18.05 4.92
N LEU A 137 24.59 -17.94 5.91
CA LEU A 137 25.28 -16.68 6.22
C LEU A 137 26.06 -16.18 4.99
N GLY A 138 25.87 -14.90 4.65
CA GLY A 138 26.52 -14.26 3.50
C GLY A 138 25.78 -14.43 2.17
N GLN A 139 24.71 -15.23 2.11
CA GLN A 139 23.91 -15.36 0.90
C GLN A 139 22.78 -14.34 0.80
N MET A 140 22.43 -14.00 -0.45
CA MET A 140 21.39 -13.03 -0.82
C MET A 140 19.98 -13.61 -0.90
N PHE A 141 19.83 -14.92 -0.89
CA PHE A 141 18.54 -15.57 -1.06
C PHE A 141 18.18 -16.42 0.15
N ALA A 142 16.93 -16.33 0.57
CA ALA A 142 16.29 -17.32 1.42
C ALA A 142 15.37 -18.16 0.54
N LEU A 143 15.51 -19.48 0.61
CA LEU A 143 14.75 -20.43 -0.20
C LEU A 143 13.93 -21.35 0.70
N PRO A 144 12.80 -21.89 0.23
CA PRO A 144 12.12 -22.97 0.93
C PRO A 144 13.11 -24.11 1.22
N TYR A 145 13.07 -24.65 2.44
CA TYR A 145 14.10 -25.58 2.93
C TYR A 145 14.30 -26.80 2.03
N ASP A 146 13.20 -27.36 1.51
CA ASP A 146 13.28 -28.52 0.61
C ASP A 146 13.97 -28.19 -0.72
N ILE A 147 13.72 -26.98 -1.25
CA ILE A 147 14.38 -26.50 -2.47
C ILE A 147 15.85 -26.19 -2.20
N ALA A 148 16.15 -25.54 -1.07
CA ALA A 148 17.52 -25.23 -0.65
C ALA A 148 18.41 -26.48 -0.54
N LYS A 149 17.86 -27.59 -0.02
CA LYS A 149 18.56 -28.90 0.03
C LYS A 149 18.93 -29.41 -1.35
N LEU A 150 17.99 -29.33 -2.30
CA LEU A 150 18.16 -29.85 -3.65
C LEU A 150 19.17 -29.02 -4.45
N THR A 151 19.16 -27.71 -4.27
CA THR A 151 20.01 -26.78 -5.02
C THR A 151 21.35 -26.50 -4.34
N HIS A 152 21.61 -27.08 -3.16
CA HIS A 152 22.75 -26.76 -2.30
C HIS A 152 22.94 -25.24 -2.08
N HIS A 153 21.81 -24.52 -1.98
CA HIS A 153 21.79 -23.06 -1.89
C HIS A 153 22.53 -22.31 -3.03
N ALA A 154 22.71 -22.95 -4.19
CA ALA A 154 23.36 -22.36 -5.36
C ALA A 154 22.39 -22.22 -6.55
N LYS A 155 22.65 -21.17 -7.35
CA LYS A 155 21.94 -20.65 -8.54
C LYS A 155 20.91 -19.57 -8.24
N PHE A 156 21.10 -18.44 -8.92
CA PHE A 156 20.19 -17.32 -9.00
C PHE A 156 18.79 -17.84 -9.37
N PRO A 157 17.81 -17.78 -8.44
CA PRO A 157 16.53 -18.46 -8.60
C PRO A 157 15.69 -17.93 -9.76
N SER A 158 15.04 -18.85 -10.47
CA SER A 158 14.03 -18.54 -11.50
C SER A 158 12.69 -18.15 -10.85
N MET A 159 11.75 -17.71 -11.68
CA MET A 159 10.41 -17.32 -11.25
C MET A 159 9.59 -18.46 -10.61
N GLU A 160 10.00 -19.72 -10.78
CA GLU A 160 9.33 -20.89 -10.23
C GLU A 160 9.32 -20.91 -8.69
N ILE A 161 10.22 -20.17 -8.03
CA ILE A 161 10.34 -20.10 -6.57
C ILE A 161 9.53 -18.90 -5.99
N PHE A 162 8.61 -18.35 -6.78
CA PHE A 162 7.61 -17.38 -6.34
C PHE A 162 6.72 -17.99 -5.22
N PRO A 163 6.29 -17.21 -4.20
CA PRO A 163 6.40 -15.76 -4.01
C PRO A 163 7.49 -15.27 -3.04
N TYR A 164 8.39 -16.16 -2.61
CA TYR A 164 9.29 -15.92 -1.47
C TYR A 164 10.42 -14.92 -1.74
N LEU A 165 10.75 -14.71 -3.01
CA LEU A 165 11.95 -13.99 -3.41
C LEU A 165 11.66 -12.54 -3.78
N ARG A 166 12.67 -11.70 -3.55
CA ARG A 166 12.68 -10.30 -3.96
C ARG A 166 13.26 -10.11 -5.36
N VAL A 167 14.21 -10.95 -5.75
CA VAL A 167 14.89 -10.85 -7.05
C VAL A 167 14.83 -12.19 -7.77
N TYR A 168 14.43 -12.16 -9.03
CA TYR A 168 14.23 -13.31 -9.91
C TYR A 168 15.09 -13.20 -11.16
N LYS A 169 15.57 -14.34 -11.66
CA LYS A 169 16.24 -14.42 -12.95
C LYS A 169 15.22 -14.41 -14.08
N GLY A 170 15.39 -13.49 -15.03
CA GLY A 170 14.70 -13.48 -16.32
C GLY A 170 15.66 -13.77 -17.45
N ASP A 171 15.23 -14.56 -18.43
CA ASP A 171 15.98 -14.83 -19.65
C ASP A 171 15.52 -13.92 -20.81
N LEU A 172 16.21 -14.01 -21.94
CA LEU A 172 15.83 -13.27 -23.15
C LEU A 172 14.41 -13.64 -23.60
N ASN A 173 14.03 -14.91 -23.50
CA ASN A 173 12.72 -15.37 -23.92
C ASN A 173 11.61 -14.70 -23.09
N TYR A 174 11.77 -14.66 -21.77
CA TYR A 174 10.87 -13.93 -20.87
C TYR A 174 10.74 -12.45 -21.24
N ALA A 175 11.86 -11.78 -21.53
CA ALA A 175 11.83 -10.37 -21.92
C ALA A 175 11.07 -10.15 -23.25
N LEU A 176 11.25 -11.02 -24.24
CA LEU A 176 10.57 -10.92 -25.53
C LEU A 176 9.06 -11.21 -25.40
N GLU A 177 8.68 -12.27 -24.69
CA GLU A 177 7.28 -12.63 -24.43
C GLU A 177 6.55 -11.52 -23.67
N LEU A 178 7.22 -10.88 -22.70
CA LEU A 178 6.70 -9.72 -21.99
C LEU A 178 6.32 -8.59 -22.95
N TYR A 179 7.23 -8.19 -23.83
CA TYR A 179 7.02 -7.06 -24.72
C TYR A 179 5.99 -7.36 -25.82
N GLU A 180 5.96 -8.58 -26.36
CA GLU A 180 4.94 -9.00 -27.33
C GLU A 180 3.53 -9.01 -26.71
N LEU A 181 3.41 -9.45 -25.46
CA LEU A 181 2.16 -9.35 -24.71
C LEU A 181 1.74 -7.88 -24.50
N GLU A 182 2.69 -6.99 -24.20
CA GLU A 182 2.40 -5.55 -24.05
C GLU A 182 1.92 -4.91 -25.37
N LYS A 183 2.54 -5.24 -26.51
CA LYS A 183 2.08 -4.77 -27.83
C LYS A 183 0.65 -5.20 -28.11
N THR A 184 0.34 -6.47 -27.84
CA THR A 184 -1.01 -7.02 -28.04
C THR A 184 -2.04 -6.26 -27.20
N LYS A 185 -1.73 -6.01 -25.92
CA LYS A 185 -2.60 -5.22 -25.03
C LYS A 185 -2.77 -3.77 -25.46
N LEU A 186 -1.71 -3.14 -25.97
CA LEU A 186 -1.77 -1.77 -26.49
C LEU A 186 -2.68 -1.67 -27.72
N LEU A 187 -2.58 -2.64 -28.65
CA LEU A 187 -3.44 -2.69 -29.83
C LEU A 187 -4.90 -2.96 -29.47
N GLN A 188 -5.17 -3.90 -28.58
CA GLN A 188 -6.52 -4.16 -28.09
C GLN A 188 -7.14 -2.90 -27.46
N ALA A 189 -6.41 -2.24 -26.56
CA ALA A 189 -6.88 -1.01 -25.94
C ALA A 189 -7.11 0.11 -26.97
N TYR A 190 -6.28 0.20 -28.01
CA TYR A 190 -6.50 1.14 -29.10
C TYR A 190 -7.77 0.84 -29.90
N GLU A 191 -8.07 -0.43 -30.20
CA GLU A 191 -9.31 -0.79 -30.90
C GLU A 191 -10.55 -0.35 -30.10
N GLU A 192 -10.50 -0.54 -28.78
CA GLU A 192 -11.55 -0.08 -27.85
C GLU A 192 -11.64 1.47 -27.82
N GLU A 193 -10.51 2.16 -27.60
CA GLU A 193 -10.45 3.62 -27.54
C GLU A 193 -10.84 4.29 -28.87
N LYS A 194 -10.49 3.69 -30.01
CA LYS A 194 -10.86 4.16 -31.35
C LYS A 194 -12.36 4.16 -31.56
N LEU A 195 -13.06 3.12 -31.09
CA LEU A 195 -14.51 3.02 -31.21
C LEU A 195 -15.23 4.06 -30.35
N ILE A 196 -14.68 4.38 -29.17
CA ILE A 196 -15.32 5.28 -28.20
C ILE A 196 -14.99 6.74 -28.47
N TYR A 197 -13.72 7.06 -28.75
CA TYR A 197 -13.20 8.43 -28.78
C TYR A 197 -12.64 8.86 -30.15
N GLY A 198 -12.49 7.94 -31.11
CA GLY A 198 -11.92 8.26 -32.42
C GLY A 198 -10.41 8.55 -32.37
N ASP A 199 -9.65 7.79 -31.58
CA ASP A 199 -8.20 7.94 -31.41
C ASP A 199 -7.42 7.93 -32.75
N ASP A 200 -6.36 8.75 -32.81
CA ASP A 200 -5.55 9.04 -34.01
C ASP A 200 -4.38 8.07 -34.24
N TYR A 201 -4.26 7.04 -33.39
CA TYR A 201 -3.21 6.01 -33.39
C TYR A 201 -1.79 6.53 -33.15
N LYS A 202 -1.56 7.84 -33.05
CA LYS A 202 -0.22 8.43 -33.07
C LYS A 202 0.60 8.00 -31.86
N LEU A 203 0.02 8.12 -30.66
CA LEU A 203 0.67 7.72 -29.41
C LEU A 203 0.85 6.19 -29.32
N VAL A 204 -0.05 5.42 -29.95
CA VAL A 204 0.05 3.96 -30.01
C VAL A 204 1.21 3.55 -30.90
N ALA A 205 1.37 4.16 -32.08
CA ALA A 205 2.49 3.93 -32.97
C ALA A 205 3.84 4.28 -32.30
N GLU A 206 3.90 5.39 -31.57
CA GLU A 206 5.09 5.78 -30.80
C GLU A 206 5.41 4.75 -29.69
N ALA A 207 4.39 4.27 -28.97
CA ALA A 207 4.54 3.24 -27.94
C ALA A 207 5.04 1.90 -28.50
N LEU A 208 4.53 1.48 -29.67
CA LEU A 208 5.00 0.26 -30.34
C LEU A 208 6.46 0.38 -30.77
N CYS A 209 6.83 1.51 -31.39
CA CYS A 209 8.22 1.81 -31.77
C CYS A 209 9.16 1.83 -30.54
N TYR A 210 8.71 2.40 -29.43
CA TYR A 210 9.45 2.35 -28.16
C TYR A 210 9.70 0.90 -27.71
N ILE A 211 8.67 0.05 -27.75
CA ILE A 211 8.78 -1.36 -27.36
C ILE A 211 9.74 -2.12 -28.29
N ASP A 212 9.65 -1.92 -29.61
CA ASP A 212 10.55 -2.54 -30.57
C ASP A 212 12.03 -2.22 -30.30
N ASN A 213 12.31 -0.94 -30.01
CA ASN A 213 13.66 -0.50 -29.64
C ASN A 213 14.17 -1.16 -28.35
N GLU A 214 13.31 -1.32 -27.34
CA GLU A 214 13.67 -2.02 -26.10
C GLU A 214 13.89 -3.52 -26.35
N MET A 215 13.06 -4.18 -27.15
CA MET A 215 13.27 -5.57 -27.54
C MET A 215 14.63 -5.76 -28.23
N ASP A 216 14.99 -4.88 -29.16
CA ASP A 216 16.27 -4.95 -29.87
C ASP A 216 17.46 -4.61 -28.97
N LYS A 217 17.27 -3.76 -27.96
CA LYS A 217 18.28 -3.52 -26.91
C LYS A 217 18.53 -4.79 -26.10
N TRP A 218 17.49 -5.50 -25.68
CA TRP A 218 17.63 -6.77 -24.97
C TRP A 218 18.25 -7.86 -25.86
N LYS A 219 17.81 -8.02 -27.11
CA LYS A 219 18.43 -8.94 -28.07
C LYS A 219 19.93 -8.67 -28.21
N ARG A 220 20.34 -7.39 -28.37
CA ARG A 220 21.75 -7.02 -28.45
C ARG A 220 22.51 -7.32 -27.17
N LYS A 221 21.95 -7.00 -26.00
CA LYS A 221 22.58 -7.29 -24.70
C LYS A 221 22.87 -8.79 -24.55
N PHE A 222 21.87 -9.63 -24.78
CA PHE A 222 22.03 -11.09 -24.71
C PHE A 222 22.88 -11.67 -25.88
N ALA A 223 22.94 -11.01 -27.04
CA ALA A 223 23.77 -11.44 -28.18
C ALA A 223 25.25 -11.08 -28.03
N ILE A 224 25.62 -10.12 -27.19
CA ILE A 224 27.01 -9.81 -26.83
C ILE A 224 27.53 -10.78 -25.75
N GLU A 225 26.64 -11.49 -25.07
CA GLU A 225 26.97 -12.56 -24.12
C GLU A 225 27.19 -13.97 -24.75
N PRO A 226 28.03 -14.12 -25.79
CA PRO A 226 28.66 -15.42 -26.03
C PRO A 226 30.17 -15.32 -26.26
N SER A 227 30.95 -14.75 -25.32
CA SER A 227 32.41 -15.03 -25.18
C SER A 227 33.09 -14.14 -24.12
N HIS A 228 32.69 -14.22 -22.85
CA HIS A 228 33.66 -14.17 -21.76
C HIS A 228 33.54 -15.47 -21.01
N GLY A 229 34.14 -16.51 -21.59
CA GLY A 229 34.60 -17.66 -20.86
C GLY A 229 35.69 -17.23 -19.86
N HIS A 230 35.29 -16.52 -18.82
CA HIS A 230 35.59 -17.05 -17.52
C HIS A 230 34.52 -18.12 -17.33
N GLY A 231 34.93 -19.37 -17.09
CA GLY A 231 34.05 -20.29 -16.38
C GLY A 231 33.54 -19.61 -15.10
N PRO A 232 32.73 -20.26 -14.27
CA PRO A 232 32.60 -19.75 -12.90
C PRO A 232 34.04 -19.51 -12.43
N HIS A 233 34.38 -18.25 -12.15
CA HIS A 233 35.48 -17.98 -11.25
C HIS A 233 34.98 -18.67 -9.99
N SER A 234 35.36 -19.94 -9.85
CA SER A 234 35.60 -20.56 -8.57
C SER A 234 36.23 -19.43 -7.78
N PRO A 235 35.57 -18.92 -6.72
CA PRO A 235 36.26 -18.00 -5.83
C PRO A 235 37.56 -18.71 -5.53
N SER A 236 38.67 -18.03 -5.81
CA SER A 236 40.00 -18.55 -5.62
C SER A 236 39.96 -19.33 -4.33
N GLN A 237 40.06 -20.65 -4.44
CA GLN A 237 40.38 -21.50 -3.33
C GLN A 237 41.83 -21.15 -3.00
N HIS A 238 42.04 -19.99 -2.38
CA HIS A 238 42.85 -20.00 -1.18
C HIS A 238 42.12 -20.94 -0.23
N SER A 239 42.40 -22.23 -0.44
CA SER A 239 42.44 -23.23 0.61
C SER A 239 43.50 -22.75 1.60
N ASN A 240 43.12 -21.72 2.39
CA ASN A 240 43.57 -21.67 3.75
C ASN A 240 42.78 -22.77 4.45
N ASN A 241 43.45 -23.92 4.44
CA ASN A 241 43.06 -25.18 5.02
C ASN A 241 43.05 -25.08 6.56
N ASN A 242 42.32 -24.11 7.12
CA ASN A 242 42.25 -23.83 8.54
C ASN A 242 40.80 -23.52 8.95
N ASN A 243 40.14 -24.53 9.53
CA ASN A 243 38.92 -24.44 10.36
C ASN A 243 37.64 -23.85 9.73
N GLN A 244 37.08 -24.47 8.68
CA GLN A 244 35.70 -24.17 8.29
C GLN A 244 34.72 -24.98 9.15
N GLN A 245 34.19 -24.33 10.19
CA GLN A 245 32.91 -24.71 10.76
C GLN A 245 31.86 -24.77 9.64
N PRO A 246 30.86 -25.67 9.72
CA PRO A 246 29.79 -25.70 8.74
C PRO A 246 29.16 -24.30 8.61
N PRO A 247 28.83 -23.84 7.38
CA PRO A 247 28.26 -22.52 7.18
C PRO A 247 27.04 -22.34 8.07
N HIS A 248 27.00 -21.27 8.84
CA HIS A 248 25.88 -20.98 9.73
C HIS A 248 24.60 -20.81 8.90
N GLU A 249 23.71 -21.79 9.01
CA GLU A 249 22.42 -21.83 8.33
C GLU A 249 21.32 -21.31 9.27
N PHE A 250 20.48 -20.43 8.74
CA PHE A 250 19.36 -19.85 9.46
C PHE A 250 18.05 -20.45 8.96
N PHE A 251 17.19 -20.83 9.90
CA PHE A 251 15.85 -21.36 9.64
C PHE A 251 14.80 -20.40 10.17
N PHE A 252 13.78 -20.12 9.37
CA PHE A 252 12.65 -19.28 9.76
C PHE A 252 11.39 -19.65 8.97
N PHE A 253 10.22 -19.32 9.51
CA PHE A 253 8.96 -19.53 8.81
C PHE A 253 8.49 -18.20 8.21
N GLN A 254 8.05 -18.23 6.96
CA GLN A 254 7.49 -17.09 6.23
C GLN A 254 6.17 -17.52 5.56
N THR A 255 5.23 -16.60 5.40
CA THR A 255 3.99 -16.90 4.67
C THR A 255 4.24 -17.23 3.20
N ALA A 256 3.42 -18.14 2.67
CA ALA A 256 3.51 -18.61 1.29
C ALA A 256 2.77 -17.73 0.27
N PHE A 257 2.11 -16.64 0.70
CA PHE A 257 1.36 -15.75 -0.17
C PHE A 257 2.13 -14.50 -0.59
N ASN A 258 1.66 -13.86 -1.66
CA ASN A 258 2.31 -12.69 -2.23
C ASN A 258 1.88 -11.41 -1.51
N ASN A 259 2.86 -10.72 -0.94
CA ASN A 259 2.74 -9.33 -0.53
C ASN A 259 4.04 -8.61 -0.92
N ASN A 260 3.92 -7.48 -1.61
CA ASN A 260 5.08 -6.74 -2.10
C ASN A 260 5.66 -5.77 -1.05
N THR A 261 4.86 -5.38 -0.06
CA THR A 261 5.25 -4.34 0.93
C THR A 261 5.67 -4.94 2.26
N THR A 262 4.98 -5.99 2.71
CA THR A 262 5.16 -6.54 4.06
C THR A 262 5.49 -8.01 4.01
N ILE A 263 6.59 -8.40 4.65
CA ILE A 263 6.96 -9.81 4.79
C ILE A 263 6.45 -10.33 6.12
N TYR A 264 5.59 -11.34 6.06
CA TYR A 264 5.03 -11.97 7.26
C TYR A 264 5.88 -13.18 7.66
N THR A 265 6.44 -13.14 8.87
CA THR A 265 7.32 -14.19 9.39
C THR A 265 6.90 -14.61 10.79
N LEU A 266 7.15 -15.86 11.15
CA LEU A 266 6.87 -16.35 12.49
C LEU A 266 7.72 -15.62 13.53
N ASN A 267 7.10 -15.23 14.64
CA ASN A 267 7.81 -14.58 15.72
C ASN A 267 8.88 -15.50 16.37
N THR A 268 9.98 -14.89 16.79
CA THR A 268 11.16 -15.57 17.36
C THR A 268 10.87 -16.44 18.58
N PHE A 269 9.87 -16.10 19.42
CA PHE A 269 9.49 -16.93 20.55
C PHE A 269 8.78 -18.20 20.10
N ASP A 270 7.88 -18.08 19.13
CA ASP A 270 7.15 -19.22 18.56
C ASP A 270 8.10 -20.18 17.83
N MET A 271 9.12 -19.65 17.17
CA MET A 271 10.21 -20.47 16.62
C MET A 271 10.98 -21.25 17.72
N LYS A 272 11.18 -20.67 18.92
CA LYS A 272 11.80 -21.40 20.04
C LYS A 272 10.91 -22.54 20.54
N VAL A 273 9.59 -22.31 20.64
CA VAL A 273 8.62 -23.35 21.01
C VAL A 273 8.70 -24.52 20.03
N LEU A 274 8.70 -24.25 18.72
CA LEU A 274 8.85 -25.28 17.70
C LEU A 274 10.20 -26.00 17.80
N LYS A 275 11.30 -25.27 17.98
CA LYS A 275 12.62 -25.87 18.14
C LYS A 275 12.67 -26.84 19.33
N SER A 276 12.06 -26.49 20.46
CA SER A 276 12.00 -27.37 21.63
C SER A 276 11.18 -28.64 21.35
N ASN A 277 10.11 -28.56 20.57
CA ASN A 277 9.31 -29.72 20.19
C ASN A 277 10.04 -30.67 19.23
N TYR A 278 10.70 -30.13 18.19
CA TYR A 278 11.37 -30.91 17.14
C TYR A 278 12.85 -31.19 17.42
N HIS A 279 13.40 -30.65 18.51
CA HIS A 279 14.78 -30.75 19.00
C HIS A 279 15.87 -30.14 18.09
N SER A 280 15.69 -30.23 16.77
CA SER A 280 16.60 -29.72 15.74
C SER A 280 15.84 -28.92 14.68
N TYR A 281 16.52 -27.93 14.08
CA TYR A 281 15.94 -27.14 13.00
C TYR A 281 15.70 -27.96 11.72
N SER A 282 16.51 -28.98 11.46
CA SER A 282 16.37 -29.85 10.29
C SER A 282 15.15 -30.76 10.34
N ASN A 283 14.59 -30.96 11.53
CA ASN A 283 13.41 -31.81 11.77
C ASN A 283 12.11 -30.99 11.78
N LEU A 284 12.19 -29.68 11.57
CA LEU A 284 11.00 -28.85 11.47
C LEU A 284 10.18 -29.24 10.24
N PRO A 285 8.84 -29.17 10.32
CA PRO A 285 7.99 -29.44 9.17
C PRO A 285 8.24 -28.39 8.09
N SER A 286 8.22 -28.79 6.82
CA SER A 286 8.35 -27.88 5.67
C SER A 286 7.24 -26.83 5.64
N THR A 287 6.05 -27.19 6.13
CA THR A 287 4.88 -26.34 6.13
C THR A 287 4.18 -26.39 7.48
N LEU A 288 3.72 -25.23 7.95
CA LEU A 288 3.10 -25.03 9.25
C LEU A 288 1.78 -24.27 9.07
N ALA A 289 0.66 -24.87 9.44
CA ALA A 289 -0.65 -24.22 9.43
C ALA A 289 -1.06 -23.85 10.86
N ALA A 290 -1.31 -22.57 11.12
CA ALA A 290 -1.69 -22.12 12.46
C ALA A 290 -2.53 -20.84 12.44
N LYS A 291 -3.34 -20.67 13.49
CA LYS A 291 -4.16 -19.48 13.68
C LYS A 291 -3.36 -18.34 14.29
N ILE A 292 -3.48 -17.15 13.68
CA ILE A 292 -2.83 -15.93 14.16
C ILE A 292 -3.49 -15.47 15.46
N GLU A 293 -2.70 -15.34 16.52
CA GLU A 293 -3.10 -14.72 17.77
C GLU A 293 -2.91 -13.20 17.74
N SER A 294 -1.82 -12.74 17.13
CA SER A 294 -1.43 -11.34 17.11
C SER A 294 -0.35 -11.09 16.05
N ILE A 295 -0.29 -9.87 15.53
CA ILE A 295 0.66 -9.45 14.51
C ILE A 295 1.43 -8.24 15.04
N ARG A 296 2.77 -8.29 14.97
CA ARG A 296 3.63 -7.17 15.33
C ARG A 296 4.37 -6.67 14.11
N TYR A 297 4.06 -5.45 13.70
CA TYR A 297 4.76 -4.78 12.62
C TYR A 297 6.04 -4.11 13.15
N GLU A 298 7.14 -4.30 12.44
CA GLU A 298 8.44 -3.72 12.72
C GLU A 298 9.15 -3.42 11.39
N GLU A 299 9.93 -2.35 11.34
CA GLU A 299 10.75 -2.01 10.17
C GLU A 299 12.17 -2.55 10.39
N LEU A 300 12.76 -3.17 9.37
CA LEU A 300 14.13 -3.67 9.46
C LEU A 300 15.11 -2.50 9.51
N THR A 301 15.74 -2.29 10.67
CA THR A 301 16.85 -1.35 10.84
C THR A 301 18.21 -2.06 10.76
N PRO A 302 19.31 -1.35 10.49
CA PRO A 302 20.65 -1.95 10.47
C PRO A 302 21.02 -2.66 11.79
N GLU A 303 20.56 -2.11 12.92
CA GLU A 303 20.81 -2.67 14.26
C GLU A 303 20.04 -3.99 14.46
N THR A 304 18.78 -4.02 14.04
CA THR A 304 17.92 -5.21 14.20
C THR A 304 18.40 -6.37 13.33
N VAL A 305 18.81 -6.12 12.08
CA VAL A 305 19.38 -7.11 11.17
C VAL A 305 20.70 -7.67 11.71
N ARG A 306 21.62 -6.82 12.16
CA ARG A 306 22.92 -7.25 12.67
C ARG A 306 22.82 -7.96 14.02
N GLY A 307 21.79 -7.64 14.81
CA GLY A 307 21.56 -8.22 16.14
C GLY A 307 20.60 -9.41 16.12
N LYS A 308 19.31 -9.13 16.22
CA LYS A 308 18.24 -10.09 16.54
C LYS A 308 17.73 -10.86 15.31
N PHE A 309 17.74 -10.23 14.13
CA PHE A 309 17.11 -10.75 12.91
C PHE A 309 18.12 -11.03 11.80
N LYS A 310 19.26 -11.64 12.14
CA LYS A 310 20.32 -11.99 11.18
C LYS A 310 19.84 -12.86 10.01
N TYR A 311 18.82 -13.69 10.24
CA TYR A 311 18.19 -14.53 9.23
C TYR A 311 17.47 -13.72 8.13
N LEU A 312 17.00 -12.51 8.45
CA LEU A 312 16.39 -11.57 7.51
C LEU A 312 17.41 -10.67 6.79
N GLY A 313 18.72 -10.90 6.97
CA GLY A 313 19.76 -10.08 6.34
C GLY A 313 19.88 -10.20 4.82
N HIS A 314 18.98 -10.94 4.15
CA HIS A 314 18.82 -10.96 2.70
C HIS A 314 17.86 -9.86 2.21
N LEU A 315 17.18 -9.17 3.14
CA LEU A 315 16.23 -8.10 2.84
C LEU A 315 16.92 -6.75 3.01
N PRO A 316 16.52 -5.74 2.23
CA PRO A 316 17.03 -4.39 2.40
C PRO A 316 16.52 -3.81 3.73
N VAL A 317 17.35 -3.00 4.36
CA VAL A 317 16.94 -2.12 5.47
C VAL A 317 15.78 -1.25 5.00
N GLY A 318 14.80 -1.02 5.87
CA GLY A 318 13.55 -0.30 5.57
C GLY A 318 12.38 -1.22 5.20
N THR A 319 12.64 -2.51 4.97
CA THR A 319 11.58 -3.48 4.69
C THR A 319 10.63 -3.63 5.88
N GLN A 320 9.33 -3.57 5.63
CA GLN A 320 8.32 -3.81 6.65
C GLN A 320 8.16 -5.30 6.92
N ILE A 321 8.30 -5.69 8.19
CA ILE A 321 8.17 -7.07 8.65
C ILE A 321 6.99 -7.17 9.60
N ALA A 322 6.15 -8.17 9.40
CA ALA A 322 5.07 -8.54 10.30
C ALA A 322 5.42 -9.84 11.01
N PHE A 323 5.78 -9.75 12.28
CA PHE A 323 6.01 -10.91 13.15
C PHE A 323 4.68 -11.48 13.63
N LEU A 324 4.37 -12.68 13.16
CA LEU A 324 3.15 -13.39 13.49
C LEU A 324 3.33 -14.19 14.79
N GLU A 325 2.48 -13.93 15.77
CA GLU A 325 2.36 -14.72 17.00
C GLU A 325 1.25 -15.75 16.81
N MET A 326 1.56 -17.03 17.01
CA MET A 326 0.63 -18.14 16.73
C MET A 326 -0.08 -18.63 17.99
N LYS A 327 -1.32 -19.07 17.81
CA LYS A 327 -2.07 -19.79 18.85
C LYS A 327 -1.74 -21.28 18.79
N TRP A 328 -0.98 -21.74 19.77
CA TRP A 328 -0.50 -23.11 19.86
C TRP A 328 -1.41 -24.09 20.60
N ASN A 329 -2.48 -23.59 21.23
CA ASN A 329 -3.41 -24.43 21.98
C ASN A 329 -4.09 -25.45 21.05
N ASN A 330 -3.98 -26.74 21.38
CA ASN A 330 -4.46 -27.87 20.58
C ASN A 330 -3.89 -27.93 19.15
N SER A 331 -2.70 -27.39 18.94
CA SER A 331 -2.01 -27.48 17.65
C SER A 331 -1.41 -28.87 17.44
N GLN A 332 -1.56 -29.43 16.24
CA GLN A 332 -0.90 -30.69 15.85
C GLN A 332 0.63 -30.61 15.80
N PHE A 333 1.19 -29.39 15.79
CA PHE A 333 2.62 -29.16 15.64
C PHE A 333 3.37 -29.14 16.98
N ILE A 334 2.66 -29.22 18.11
CA ILE A 334 3.23 -29.16 19.46
C ILE A 334 2.71 -30.33 20.29
N ASN A 335 3.63 -31.09 20.89
CA ASN A 335 3.32 -32.18 21.81
C ASN A 335 2.92 -31.66 23.22
N HIS A 336 2.34 -32.53 24.03
CA HIS A 336 1.86 -32.17 25.37
C HIS A 336 3.00 -31.70 26.30
N GLU A 337 4.19 -32.31 26.20
CA GLU A 337 5.36 -31.95 27.00
C GLU A 337 5.83 -30.51 26.75
N THR A 338 5.97 -30.14 25.47
CA THR A 338 6.37 -28.78 25.08
C THR A 338 5.30 -27.76 25.43
N TRP A 339 4.02 -28.13 25.30
CA TRP A 339 2.92 -27.27 25.73
C TRP A 339 3.00 -26.97 27.23
N GLU A 340 3.20 -27.98 28.08
CA GLU A 340 3.35 -27.80 29.53
C GLU A 340 4.53 -26.88 29.89
N MET A 341 5.64 -26.99 29.17
CA MET A 341 6.82 -26.14 29.38
C MET A 341 6.56 -24.65 29.06
N PHE A 342 5.79 -24.34 28.01
CA PHE A 342 5.61 -22.96 27.53
C PHE A 342 4.22 -22.36 27.79
N LYS A 343 3.24 -23.12 28.29
CA LYS A 343 1.86 -22.66 28.46
C LYS A 343 1.77 -21.38 29.29
N GLU A 344 2.54 -21.27 30.37
CA GLU A 344 2.48 -20.09 31.23
C GLU A 344 2.97 -18.83 30.50
N ASP A 345 4.05 -18.96 29.74
CA ASP A 345 4.65 -17.84 29.01
C ASP A 345 3.79 -17.44 27.80
N LEU A 346 3.18 -18.41 27.11
CA LEU A 346 2.20 -18.17 26.05
C LEU A 346 0.96 -17.45 26.61
N ILE A 347 0.44 -17.88 27.77
CA ILE A 347 -0.69 -17.22 28.44
C ILE A 347 -0.30 -15.80 28.90
N LYS A 348 0.89 -15.62 29.49
CA LYS A 348 1.42 -14.30 29.88
C LYS A 348 1.53 -13.38 28.66
N ARG A 349 2.04 -13.88 27.53
CA ARG A 349 2.10 -13.15 26.25
C ARG A 349 0.71 -12.75 25.78
N SER A 350 -0.23 -13.68 25.73
CA SER A 350 -1.62 -13.46 25.33
C SER A 350 -2.28 -12.35 26.16
N LYS A 351 -2.14 -12.43 27.49
CA LYS A 351 -2.66 -11.41 28.43
C LYS A 351 -2.00 -10.04 28.20
N LYS A 352 -0.68 -10.01 27.98
CA LYS A 352 0.06 -8.76 27.71
C LYS A 352 -0.41 -8.11 26.41
N THR A 353 -0.55 -8.89 25.35
CA THR A 353 -1.05 -8.42 24.04
C THR A 353 -2.48 -7.91 24.17
N LYS A 354 -3.38 -8.65 24.82
CA LYS A 354 -4.76 -8.20 25.07
C LYS A 354 -4.83 -6.92 25.91
N LYS A 355 -4.01 -6.80 26.95
CA LYS A 355 -3.93 -5.58 27.77
C LYS A 355 -3.42 -4.39 26.97
N ARG A 356 -2.41 -4.60 26.11
CA ARG A 356 -1.89 -3.57 25.19
C ARG A 356 -2.96 -3.11 24.22
N PHE A 357 -3.62 -4.05 23.53
CA PHE A 357 -4.70 -3.77 22.60
C PHE A 357 -5.83 -2.96 23.26
N ASN A 358 -6.32 -3.40 24.43
CA ASN A 358 -7.37 -2.68 25.15
C ASN A 358 -6.95 -1.27 25.60
N LYS A 359 -5.65 -1.06 25.89
CA LYS A 359 -5.12 0.26 26.23
C LYS A 359 -5.06 1.16 25.00
N GLU A 360 -4.48 0.66 23.91
CA GLU A 360 -4.39 1.39 22.63
C GLU A 360 -5.78 1.77 22.11
N GLU A 361 -6.76 0.88 22.22
CA GLU A 361 -8.15 1.16 21.81
C GLU A 361 -8.80 2.25 22.67
N ARG A 362 -8.59 2.22 23.99
CA ARG A 362 -9.10 3.26 24.89
C ARG A 362 -8.44 4.61 24.64
N ASP A 363 -7.13 4.62 24.38
CA ASP A 363 -6.37 5.83 24.10
C ASP A 363 -6.76 6.39 22.71
N ARG A 364 -6.98 5.52 21.70
CA ARG A 364 -7.50 5.90 20.39
C ARG A 364 -8.86 6.57 20.48
N LYS A 365 -9.80 5.98 21.24
CA LYS A 365 -11.12 6.57 21.45
C LYS A 365 -11.03 7.95 22.12
N ARG A 366 -10.20 8.08 23.16
CA ARG A 366 -9.99 9.37 23.84
C ARG A 366 -9.41 10.43 22.90
N ALA A 367 -8.46 10.06 22.04
CA ALA A 367 -7.86 10.98 21.07
C ALA A 367 -8.89 11.43 20.03
N MET A 368 -9.72 10.52 19.51
CA MET A 368 -10.79 10.82 18.57
C MET A 368 -11.83 11.76 19.20
N ASP A 369 -12.29 11.47 20.42
CA ASP A 369 -13.24 12.33 21.15
C ASP A 369 -12.65 13.75 21.40
N GLU A 370 -11.35 13.84 21.70
CA GLU A 370 -10.66 15.12 21.90
C GLU A 370 -10.50 15.90 20.59
N GLU A 371 -10.19 15.24 19.49
CA GLU A 371 -10.10 15.83 18.16
C GLU A 371 -11.46 16.32 17.67
N GLU A 372 -12.51 15.53 17.84
CA GLU A 372 -13.89 15.93 17.54
C GLU A 372 -14.31 17.16 18.36
N ARG A 373 -13.96 17.18 19.66
CA ARG A 373 -14.21 18.37 20.51
C ARG A 373 -13.46 19.59 20.00
N LYS A 374 -12.16 19.46 19.68
CA LYS A 374 -11.37 20.58 19.14
C LYS A 374 -11.93 21.09 17.82
N ASN A 375 -12.35 20.19 16.94
CA ASN A 375 -12.93 20.52 15.65
C ASN A 375 -14.27 21.25 15.85
N ARG A 376 -15.13 20.75 16.75
CA ARG A 376 -16.39 21.41 17.13
C ARG A 376 -16.16 22.80 17.73
N ASP A 377 -15.18 22.94 18.63
CA ASP A 377 -14.85 24.23 19.26
C ASP A 377 -14.22 25.22 18.25
N PHE A 378 -13.53 24.71 17.22
CA PHE A 378 -13.06 25.51 16.10
C PHE A 378 -14.23 26.05 15.27
N PHE A 379 -15.14 25.18 14.82
CA PHE A 379 -16.31 25.60 14.05
C PHE A 379 -17.27 26.49 14.85
N LYS A 380 -17.43 26.26 16.17
CA LYS A 380 -18.25 27.12 17.03
C LYS A 380 -17.67 28.55 17.11
N ARG A 381 -16.34 28.68 17.15
CA ARG A 381 -15.66 29.98 17.11
C ARG A 381 -15.76 30.65 15.74
N GLU A 382 -15.62 29.90 14.66
CA GLU A 382 -15.63 30.45 13.30
C GLU A 382 -17.06 30.83 12.83
N ASN A 383 -18.09 30.07 13.23
CA ASN A 383 -19.48 30.38 12.91
C ASN A 383 -20.10 31.48 13.78
N GLY A 384 -19.32 32.18 14.61
CA GLY A 384 -19.73 33.41 15.28
C GLY A 384 -20.93 33.27 16.23
N HIS A 385 -21.14 32.11 16.85
CA HIS A 385 -22.23 31.93 17.81
C HIS A 385 -21.86 32.57 19.16
N ASN A 386 -21.86 33.90 19.19
CA ASN A 386 -21.86 34.72 20.39
C ASN A 386 -23.25 34.68 21.00
N ASN A 387 -23.58 33.59 21.69
CA ASN A 387 -24.62 33.65 22.71
C ASN A 387 -23.95 33.41 24.07
N ASP A 388 -24.11 34.44 24.90
CA ASP A 388 -23.98 34.51 26.34
C ASP A 388 -22.59 34.87 26.89
N GLU A 389 -22.47 36.18 27.13
CA GLU A 389 -22.16 36.78 28.44
C GLU A 389 -21.44 35.86 29.42
N ASP A 390 -20.12 35.95 29.46
CA ASP A 390 -19.39 36.00 30.73
C ASP A 390 -18.02 36.62 30.44
N GLY A 391 -17.83 37.82 30.99
CA GLY A 391 -16.57 38.53 30.93
C GLY A 391 -15.55 37.88 31.84
N ASP A 392 -14.39 37.53 31.28
CA ASP A 392 -13.13 37.61 32.02
C ASP A 392 -11.95 37.75 31.05
N ASP A 393 -11.01 38.55 31.49
CA ASP A 393 -9.89 39.15 30.81
C ASP A 393 -8.77 38.11 30.61
N SER A 394 -8.32 37.86 29.37
CA SER A 394 -7.03 37.21 29.13
C SER A 394 -6.49 37.42 27.72
N LEU A 395 -5.47 38.27 27.71
CA LEU A 395 -4.48 38.55 26.68
C LEU A 395 -4.12 37.33 25.82
N GLY A 396 -4.69 37.27 24.62
CA GLY A 396 -4.29 36.34 23.57
C GLY A 396 -3.35 37.00 22.58
N HIS A 397 -2.08 36.57 22.54
CA HIS A 397 -1.18 36.82 21.43
C HIS A 397 -1.82 36.32 20.13
N GLY A 398 -2.32 37.26 19.33
CA GLY A 398 -2.81 37.02 17.98
C GLY A 398 -1.66 36.58 17.09
N VAL A 399 -1.51 35.27 16.90
CA VAL A 399 -0.85 34.75 15.71
C VAL A 399 -1.77 35.14 14.56
N GLY A 400 -1.24 35.96 13.65
CA GLY A 400 -1.98 36.59 12.57
C GLY A 400 -2.91 35.61 11.87
N SER A 401 -4.18 35.97 11.83
CA SER A 401 -5.15 35.49 10.86
C SER A 401 -4.47 35.51 9.49
N LEU A 402 -4.18 34.33 8.93
CA LEU A 402 -4.02 34.19 7.49
C LEU A 402 -5.42 34.40 6.90
N ARG A 403 -5.83 35.67 6.81
CA ARG A 403 -6.86 36.03 5.84
C ARG A 403 -6.32 35.57 4.50
N ILE A 404 -7.03 34.67 3.85
CA ILE A 404 -6.97 34.59 2.39
C ILE A 404 -7.25 36.02 1.94
N VAL A 405 -6.19 36.71 1.49
CA VAL A 405 -6.33 37.96 0.79
C VAL A 405 -7.01 37.56 -0.51
N ASP A 406 -8.32 37.74 -0.54
CA ASP A 406 -9.14 37.58 -1.73
C ASP A 406 -8.70 38.69 -2.68
N LEU A 407 -7.63 38.42 -3.45
CA LEU A 407 -7.16 39.28 -4.54
C LEU A 407 -8.14 39.09 -5.71
N ARG A 408 -9.37 39.55 -5.53
CA ARG A 408 -10.36 39.71 -6.59
C ARG A 408 -10.36 41.16 -7.03
N ASP A 409 -9.27 41.58 -7.66
CA ASP A 409 -9.33 42.61 -8.70
C ASP A 409 -9.17 41.89 -10.03
N LEU A 410 -10.22 41.16 -10.41
CA LEU A 410 -10.42 40.74 -11.80
C LEU A 410 -10.92 41.97 -12.58
N PRO A 411 -10.40 42.24 -13.78
CA PRO A 411 -10.83 43.38 -14.57
C PRO A 411 -12.33 43.30 -14.87
N ALA A 412 -13.03 44.43 -14.76
CA ALA A 412 -14.44 44.55 -15.10
C ALA A 412 -14.66 44.14 -16.57
N LEU A 413 -15.29 42.98 -16.77
CA LEU A 413 -15.80 42.58 -18.08
C LEU A 413 -16.96 43.48 -18.44
N SER A 414 -16.77 44.18 -19.56
CA SER A 414 -17.67 45.04 -20.33
C SER A 414 -19.16 44.99 -19.97
N GLU A 415 -19.70 46.18 -19.72
CA GLU A 415 -21.12 46.50 -19.75
C GLU A 415 -21.80 45.96 -21.02
N GLN A 416 -22.82 45.14 -20.85
CA GLN A 416 -23.86 44.91 -21.86
C GLN A 416 -25.25 45.09 -21.23
N PRO A 417 -26.22 45.57 -22.02
CA PRO A 417 -27.24 46.49 -21.54
C PRO A 417 -28.38 45.81 -20.78
N GLN A 418 -28.96 46.58 -19.86
CA GLN A 418 -30.15 46.26 -19.08
C GLN A 418 -31.30 45.80 -19.99
N ALA A 419 -31.70 44.53 -19.84
CA ALA A 419 -33.00 44.03 -20.28
C ALA A 419 -33.83 43.74 -19.03
N ALA A 420 -35.03 44.32 -18.99
CA ALA A 420 -35.94 44.32 -17.85
C ALA A 420 -36.24 42.90 -17.33
N GLU A 421 -36.16 42.76 -16.01
CA GLU A 421 -36.42 41.53 -15.27
C GLU A 421 -37.93 41.22 -15.22
N THR A 422 -38.29 39.98 -15.56
CA THR A 422 -39.56 39.39 -15.14
C THR A 422 -39.28 38.26 -14.15
N GLU A 423 -39.67 38.46 -12.89
CA GLU A 423 -39.53 37.50 -11.80
C GLU A 423 -40.34 36.22 -12.09
N GLY A 424 -39.66 35.08 -12.29
CA GLY A 424 -40.35 33.79 -12.40
C GLY A 424 -39.52 32.60 -12.93
N GLU A 425 -38.41 32.85 -13.64
CA GLU A 425 -37.84 31.86 -14.56
C GLU A 425 -36.62 31.07 -14.07
N PHE A 426 -36.15 31.26 -12.83
CA PHE A 426 -34.95 30.58 -12.30
C PHE A 426 -35.22 29.85 -10.98
N GLN A 427 -34.49 28.76 -10.72
CA GLN A 427 -34.45 28.05 -9.43
C GLN A 427 -33.02 27.96 -8.88
N THR A 428 -32.90 28.00 -7.54
CA THR A 428 -31.62 27.86 -6.84
C THR A 428 -31.41 26.42 -6.43
N THR A 429 -30.26 25.83 -6.78
CA THR A 429 -29.89 24.51 -6.29
C THR A 429 -29.44 24.57 -4.82
N ILE A 430 -29.33 23.40 -4.20
CA ILE A 430 -28.83 23.19 -2.82
C ILE A 430 -27.42 23.78 -2.58
N TRP A 431 -26.71 24.11 -3.66
CA TRP A 431 -25.37 24.71 -3.66
C TRP A 431 -25.37 26.21 -4.01
N GLY A 432 -26.54 26.84 -4.12
CA GLY A 432 -26.69 28.29 -4.31
C GLY A 432 -26.64 28.80 -5.75
N THR A 433 -26.45 27.94 -6.75
CA THR A 433 -26.38 28.35 -8.17
C THR A 433 -27.79 28.53 -8.76
N ARG A 434 -28.03 29.65 -9.47
CA ARG A 434 -29.31 29.95 -10.14
C ARG A 434 -29.33 29.37 -11.56
N ILE A 435 -30.32 28.53 -11.88
CA ILE A 435 -30.46 27.84 -13.17
C ILE A 435 -31.86 28.13 -13.75
N PRO A 436 -32.03 28.34 -15.07
CA PRO A 436 -33.33 28.53 -15.70
C PRO A 436 -34.26 27.32 -15.48
N LYS A 437 -35.53 27.55 -15.20
CA LYS A 437 -36.57 26.51 -15.10
C LYS A 437 -36.90 26.00 -16.50
N THR A 438 -36.40 24.83 -16.89
CA THR A 438 -36.82 24.16 -18.11
C THR A 438 -38.25 23.65 -17.95
N LYS A 439 -39.17 24.14 -18.79
CA LYS A 439 -40.51 23.55 -18.96
C LYS A 439 -40.38 22.21 -19.68
N ASN A 440 -40.04 21.16 -18.93
CA ASN A 440 -40.31 19.74 -19.20
C ASN A 440 -39.43 18.88 -18.27
N ASP A 441 -39.89 18.67 -17.03
CA ASP A 441 -39.46 17.52 -16.23
C ASP A 441 -40.60 16.50 -16.23
N PRO A 442 -40.53 15.41 -17.00
CA PRO A 442 -41.24 14.21 -16.63
C PRO A 442 -40.43 13.54 -15.52
N VAL A 443 -40.93 13.66 -14.30
CA VAL A 443 -40.68 12.66 -13.26
C VAL A 443 -41.26 11.34 -13.77
N SER A 444 -40.44 10.58 -14.49
CA SER A 444 -40.74 9.20 -14.86
C SER A 444 -39.43 8.43 -15.04
N ASN A 445 -38.90 7.95 -13.92
CA ASN A 445 -38.31 6.61 -13.77
C ASN A 445 -37.83 6.47 -12.32
N ALA A 446 -38.80 6.20 -11.44
CA ALA A 446 -38.55 5.80 -10.06
C ALA A 446 -38.39 4.27 -10.04
N ASP A 447 -37.16 3.80 -10.20
CA ASP A 447 -36.80 2.38 -10.06
C ASP A 447 -35.56 2.20 -9.16
N ASN A 448 -35.44 3.00 -8.10
CA ASN A 448 -34.45 2.77 -7.03
C ASN A 448 -35.15 2.68 -5.67
N GLN A 449 -35.21 1.46 -5.13
CA GLN A 449 -35.80 1.14 -3.83
C GLN A 449 -35.17 1.92 -2.65
N TYR A 450 -33.91 2.35 -2.82
CA TYR A 450 -33.18 3.16 -1.84
C TYR A 450 -33.72 4.59 -1.71
N ASP A 451 -34.23 5.19 -2.79
CA ASP A 451 -34.75 6.57 -2.76
C ASP A 451 -36.13 6.64 -2.08
N MET A 452 -36.94 5.57 -2.19
CA MET A 452 -38.19 5.46 -1.43
C MET A 452 -37.95 5.33 0.07
N GLU A 453 -36.98 4.52 0.48
CA GLU A 453 -36.66 4.31 1.90
C GLU A 453 -36.08 5.60 2.52
N ALA A 454 -35.23 6.32 1.79
CA ALA A 454 -34.71 7.62 2.22
C ALA A 454 -35.82 8.67 2.35
N ALA A 455 -36.74 8.75 1.39
CA ALA A 455 -37.87 9.67 1.45
C ALA A 455 -38.83 9.35 2.62
N GLU A 456 -39.06 8.07 2.90
CA GLU A 456 -39.94 7.63 3.99
C GLU A 456 -39.32 7.89 5.37
N MET A 457 -37.99 7.74 5.50
CA MET A 457 -37.25 8.08 6.73
C MET A 457 -37.30 9.59 7.03
N ILE A 458 -37.17 10.43 6.01
CA ILE A 458 -37.27 11.89 6.13
C ILE A 458 -38.70 12.30 6.56
N ARG A 459 -39.73 11.66 5.98
CA ARG A 459 -41.12 11.92 6.37
C ARG A 459 -41.38 11.55 7.83
N LYS A 460 -40.87 10.40 8.27
CA LYS A 460 -41.03 9.92 9.66
C LYS A 460 -40.32 10.83 10.67
N ALA A 461 -39.12 11.31 10.34
CA ALA A 461 -38.40 12.28 11.17
C ALA A 461 -39.15 13.62 11.31
N LYS A 462 -39.75 14.12 10.22
CA LYS A 462 -40.57 15.35 10.26
C LYS A 462 -41.84 15.18 11.09
N GLU A 463 -42.52 14.04 11.02
CA GLU A 463 -43.69 13.75 11.85
C GLU A 463 -43.33 13.61 13.35
N GLU A 464 -42.17 13.04 13.67
CA GLU A 464 -41.70 12.95 15.06
C GLU A 464 -41.35 14.33 15.65
N MET A 465 -40.71 15.20 14.86
CA MET A 465 -40.46 16.59 15.26
C MET A 465 -41.76 17.36 15.48
N ALA A 466 -42.74 17.24 14.57
CA ALA A 466 -44.04 17.88 14.72
C ALA A 466 -44.84 17.37 15.94
N LYS A 467 -44.69 16.09 16.30
CA LYS A 467 -45.30 15.51 17.51
C LYS A 467 -44.64 16.00 18.80
N GLN A 468 -43.33 16.29 18.76
CA GLN A 468 -42.63 16.86 19.92
C GLN A 468 -42.99 18.33 20.13
N GLU A 469 -43.17 19.11 19.06
CA GLU A 469 -43.58 20.51 19.15
C GLU A 469 -45.04 20.67 19.63
N ASN A 470 -45.95 19.78 19.23
CA ASN A 470 -47.35 19.81 19.69
C ASN A 470 -47.59 19.15 21.07
N GLY A 471 -46.58 18.52 21.67
CA GLY A 471 -46.68 17.86 22.99
C GLY A 471 -46.39 18.75 24.20
N GLY A 472 -45.99 20.01 23.97
CA GLY A 472 -45.44 20.91 24.99
C GLY A 472 -46.44 21.66 25.87
N ASN A 473 -47.75 21.40 25.80
CA ASN A 473 -48.75 22.10 26.62
C ASN A 473 -49.86 21.17 27.14
N ASN A 474 -49.55 20.33 28.14
CA ASN A 474 -50.45 20.10 29.29
C ASN A 474 -49.79 19.26 30.38
N ALA A 475 -49.50 19.90 31.51
CA ALA A 475 -49.19 19.24 32.77
C ALA A 475 -50.49 18.96 33.56
N ASN A 476 -50.80 17.70 33.89
CA ASN A 476 -51.18 17.30 35.26
C ASN A 476 -51.57 15.80 35.44
N SER A 477 -50.89 15.17 36.40
CA SER A 477 -51.41 14.13 37.32
C SER A 477 -51.77 12.72 36.80
N LYS A 478 -50.98 11.70 37.21
CA LYS A 478 -51.37 10.51 38.02
C LYS A 478 -50.58 9.22 37.71
N LYS A 479 -49.84 8.77 38.74
CA LYS A 479 -49.62 7.39 39.27
C LYS A 479 -49.39 6.19 38.31
N LYS A 480 -48.16 5.65 38.43
CA LYS A 480 -47.72 4.22 38.47
C LYS A 480 -48.68 3.12 37.97
N LYS A 481 -48.20 2.29 37.02
CA LYS A 481 -48.25 0.81 37.13
C LYS A 481 -47.25 0.13 36.18
N LYS A 482 -46.37 -0.72 36.74
CA LYS A 482 -45.54 -1.69 36.01
C LYS A 482 -46.43 -2.77 35.39
N LYS A 483 -46.15 -3.21 34.16
CA LYS A 483 -46.51 -4.56 33.68
C LYS A 483 -45.37 -5.18 32.86
N LYS A 484 -45.03 -6.41 33.24
CA LYS A 484 -44.18 -7.38 32.54
C LYS A 484 -44.81 -7.74 31.19
N LEU A 485 -43.99 -8.08 30.20
CA LEU A 485 -44.40 -8.88 29.04
C LEU A 485 -43.50 -10.09 28.90
N VAL A 486 -44.17 -11.24 28.81
CA VAL A 486 -43.65 -12.60 28.68
C VAL A 486 -43.62 -12.94 27.18
N LEU A 487 -42.61 -13.74 26.82
CA LEU A 487 -42.35 -14.39 25.53
C LEU A 487 -43.55 -15.10 24.91
N LEU A 488 -43.54 -15.24 23.58
CA LEU A 488 -43.98 -16.46 22.91
C LEU A 488 -43.16 -16.70 21.64
N SER A 489 -42.59 -17.89 21.60
CA SER A 489 -42.03 -18.60 20.46
C SER A 489 -43.13 -19.15 19.57
N THR A 490 -42.92 -19.08 18.26
CA THR A 490 -43.17 -20.16 17.30
C THR A 490 -42.09 -20.09 16.25
#